data_AF-A0AAE1PIJ4-F1
#
_entry.id   AF-A0AAE1PIJ4-F1
#
_cell.length_a   1.000
_cell.length_b   1.000
_cell.length_c   1.000
_cell.angle_alpha   90.00
_cell.angle_beta   90.00
_cell.angle_gamma   90.00
#
_symmetry.space_group_name_H-M   'P 1'
#
loop_
_entity.id
_entity.type
_entity.pdbx_description
1 polymer ?
#
loop_
_entity_poly.entity_id
_entity_poly.type
_entity_poly.pdbx_seq_one_letter_code
_entity_poly.pdbx_strand_id
1 'polypeptide(L)'
;MADNTTGTTGTKTAAPGHRQPGQPPPKPRFGVGALGRVAEITGKRPIFYHCDLLDGNTVHKIFAKHKIDFVIHFAAMKAVGESMQFPLIYYKNNVIGTINLIEKWNIIALRYFNPVGAHPSGRLGEDPTKAFTNLMPYIGQVAIGKKPNLTIFGSDYNTPDGTGVRDYIHVMDLASGHVAALTKLYLEHLKFKTYNLGTGEGVSVLQLVKTFESVTNTTITYNLQPRREGDIVAMYANTQLANIQLKWTHKYNLKMMCEDFWRWQTMNPNGYRTIVVYYPTVRAAKPAISVHQNVCSNPE
;
A
#
# COMPACT_ATOMS: atom_id res chain seq x y z
N MET A 1 6.83 7.00 -73.85
CA MET A 1 8.19 7.40 -74.22
C MET A 1 8.91 7.78 -72.95
N ALA A 2 10.10 7.22 -72.77
CA ALA A 2 10.95 7.38 -71.59
C ALA A 2 11.42 8.83 -71.42
N ASP A 3 11.68 9.26 -70.19
CA ASP A 3 13.08 9.38 -69.78
C ASP A 3 13.26 9.35 -68.26
N ASN A 4 14.41 8.84 -67.85
CA ASN A 4 14.75 8.37 -66.52
C ASN A 4 16.01 9.14 -66.08
N THR A 5 15.94 9.93 -65.00
CA THR A 5 17.17 10.46 -64.37
C THR A 5 17.06 10.46 -62.85
N THR A 6 18.06 9.81 -62.27
CA THR A 6 18.37 9.58 -60.86
C THR A 6 18.79 10.86 -60.12
N GLY A 7 18.47 10.94 -58.82
CA GLY A 7 18.92 12.01 -57.93
C GLY A 7 18.69 11.68 -56.46
N THR A 8 19.67 11.01 -55.85
CA THR A 8 19.78 10.75 -54.40
C THR A 8 20.15 12.01 -53.62
N THR A 9 19.40 12.39 -52.58
CA THR A 9 19.90 13.23 -51.48
C THR A 9 19.21 12.94 -50.13
N GLY A 10 19.95 12.26 -49.25
CA GLY A 10 20.17 12.62 -47.85
C GLY A 10 18.97 12.72 -46.88
N THR A 11 18.70 11.64 -46.16
CA THR A 11 18.01 11.67 -44.86
C THR A 11 18.88 12.40 -43.83
N LYS A 12 18.49 13.62 -43.44
CA LYS A 12 19.10 14.34 -42.32
C LYS A 12 18.83 13.60 -41.01
N THR A 13 19.90 13.02 -40.45
CA THR A 13 19.99 12.58 -39.06
C THR A 13 19.83 13.79 -38.13
N ALA A 14 18.76 13.79 -37.32
CA ALA A 14 18.56 14.80 -36.28
C ALA A 14 19.50 14.55 -35.09
N ALA A 15 20.37 15.52 -34.80
CA ALA A 15 21.20 15.57 -33.60
C ALA A 15 20.35 15.76 -32.33
N PRO A 16 20.87 15.46 -31.12
CA PRO A 16 20.10 15.57 -29.88
C PRO A 16 19.71 17.02 -29.62
N GLY A 17 18.41 17.31 -29.67
CA GLY A 17 17.89 18.67 -29.59
C GLY A 17 18.13 19.35 -28.25
N HIS A 18 18.76 20.52 -28.30
CA HIS A 18 18.67 21.55 -27.27
C HIS A 18 17.19 21.94 -27.02
N ARG A 19 16.82 22.14 -25.75
CA ARG A 19 15.47 22.61 -25.37
C ARG A 19 15.15 23.95 -26.01
N GLN A 20 13.98 24.09 -26.63
CA GLN A 20 13.45 25.40 -27.01
C GLN A 20 13.02 26.19 -25.77
N PRO A 21 13.36 27.49 -25.65
CA PRO A 21 12.88 28.35 -24.57
C PRO A 21 11.37 28.54 -24.68
N GLY A 22 10.62 28.30 -23.59
CA GLY A 22 9.17 28.54 -23.54
C GLY A 22 8.29 27.29 -23.39
N GLN A 23 8.84 26.08 -23.43
CA GLN A 23 8.08 24.90 -22.99
C GLN A 23 7.95 24.91 -21.46
N PRO A 24 6.73 24.76 -20.90
CA PRO A 24 6.58 24.57 -19.46
C PRO A 24 7.46 23.38 -19.03
N PRO A 25 8.07 23.43 -17.84
CA PRO A 25 8.90 22.33 -17.38
C PRO A 25 8.11 21.03 -17.52
N PRO A 26 8.72 19.94 -18.02
CA PRO A 26 8.02 18.68 -18.16
C PRO A 26 7.34 18.38 -16.83
N LYS A 27 6.02 18.20 -16.85
CA LYS A 27 5.24 17.86 -15.65
C LYS A 27 6.00 16.71 -14.97
N PRO A 28 6.33 16.81 -13.66
CA PRO A 28 7.05 15.75 -12.98
C PRO A 28 6.34 14.44 -13.29
N ARG A 29 7.05 13.41 -13.81
CA ARG A 29 6.44 12.09 -13.91
C ARG A 29 6.15 11.66 -12.48
N PHE A 30 4.87 11.68 -12.09
CA PHE A 30 4.49 11.32 -10.73
C PHE A 30 4.83 9.86 -10.49
N GLY A 31 5.48 9.61 -9.35
CA GLY A 31 6.14 8.36 -9.04
C GLY A 31 5.21 7.16 -9.03
N VAL A 32 5.82 5.99 -9.24
CA VAL A 32 5.19 4.69 -9.53
C VAL A 32 4.51 4.02 -8.32
N GLY A 33 4.22 4.79 -7.26
CA GLY A 33 3.76 4.30 -5.95
C GLY A 33 2.33 4.69 -5.58
N ALA A 34 1.94 4.39 -4.34
CA ALA A 34 0.57 4.56 -3.85
C ALA A 34 -0.01 5.98 -4.06
N LEU A 35 0.73 7.04 -3.76
CA LEU A 35 0.25 8.42 -3.92
C LEU A 35 0.01 8.81 -5.38
N GLY A 36 0.83 8.32 -6.31
CA GLY A 36 0.62 8.52 -7.74
C GLY A 36 -0.70 7.90 -8.18
N ARG A 37 -0.98 6.68 -7.72
CA ARG A 37 -2.21 5.95 -8.03
C ARG A 37 -3.45 6.54 -7.35
N VAL A 38 -3.33 7.11 -6.15
CA VAL A 38 -4.40 7.92 -5.54
C VAL A 38 -4.74 9.11 -6.44
N ALA A 39 -3.74 9.81 -6.98
CA ALA A 39 -3.98 10.95 -7.86
C ALA A 39 -4.65 10.55 -9.19
N GLU A 40 -4.31 9.39 -9.73
CA GLU A 40 -4.96 8.84 -10.94
C GLU A 40 -6.42 8.46 -10.68
N ILE A 41 -6.70 7.80 -9.55
CA ILE A 41 -8.06 7.36 -9.20
C ILE A 41 -8.98 8.57 -8.94
N THR A 42 -8.48 9.57 -8.22
CA THR A 42 -9.30 10.71 -7.75
C THR A 42 -9.30 11.89 -8.71
N GLY A 43 -8.39 11.92 -9.69
CA GLY A 43 -8.12 13.11 -10.51
C GLY A 43 -7.50 14.28 -9.74
N LYS A 44 -7.20 14.10 -8.44
CA LYS A 44 -6.69 15.15 -7.55
C LYS A 44 -5.36 14.73 -6.94
N ARG A 45 -4.35 15.60 -7.00
CA ARG A 45 -3.07 15.32 -6.37
C ARG A 45 -3.09 15.69 -4.88
N PRO A 46 -2.78 14.76 -3.97
CA PRO A 46 -2.50 15.10 -2.58
C PRO A 46 -1.23 15.95 -2.47
N ILE A 47 -1.24 16.96 -1.61
CA ILE A 47 -0.02 17.63 -1.17
C ILE A 47 0.73 16.66 -0.25
N PHE A 48 1.99 16.37 -0.56
CA PHE A 48 2.80 15.40 0.17
C PHE A 48 4.06 16.04 0.73
N TYR A 49 4.35 15.75 2.00
CA TYR A 49 5.60 16.09 2.67
C TYR A 49 6.24 14.78 3.13
N HIS A 50 7.48 14.52 2.70
CA HIS A 50 8.27 13.40 3.23
C HIS A 50 8.97 13.89 4.50
N CYS A 51 8.37 13.62 5.65
CA CYS A 51 8.88 14.05 6.96
C CYS A 51 8.55 13.03 8.05
N ASP A 52 9.33 13.06 9.13
CA ASP A 52 9.10 12.29 10.36
C ASP A 52 8.36 13.18 11.36
N LEU A 53 7.34 12.63 12.05
CA LEU A 53 6.59 13.33 13.10
C LEU A 53 7.42 13.59 14.36
N LEU A 54 8.56 12.89 14.52
CA LEU A 54 9.53 13.16 15.57
C LEU A 54 10.29 14.47 15.34
N ASP A 55 10.30 15.01 14.12
CA ASP A 55 10.80 16.36 13.82
C ASP A 55 9.69 17.40 14.03
N GLY A 56 9.51 17.81 15.29
CA GLY A 56 8.51 18.80 15.67
C GLY A 56 8.64 20.14 14.94
N ASN A 57 9.86 20.55 14.55
CA ASN A 57 10.08 21.79 13.81
C ASN A 57 9.51 21.71 12.39
N THR A 58 9.73 20.59 11.71
CA THR A 58 9.15 20.37 10.37
C THR A 58 7.63 20.27 10.44
N VAL A 59 7.10 19.56 11.45
CA VAL A 59 5.64 19.49 11.68
C VAL A 59 5.07 20.90 11.87
N HIS A 60 5.66 21.71 12.75
CA HIS A 60 5.18 23.09 13.01
C HIS A 60 5.19 23.94 11.73
N LYS A 61 6.24 23.87 10.92
CA LYS A 61 6.32 24.58 9.63
C LYS A 61 5.21 24.17 8.66
N ILE A 62 4.83 22.89 8.63
CA ILE A 62 3.74 22.41 7.78
C ILE A 62 2.40 22.97 8.28
N PHE A 63 2.12 22.92 9.58
CA PHE A 63 0.89 23.48 10.16
C PHE A 63 0.80 25.01 9.97
N ALA A 64 1.92 25.73 10.05
CA ALA A 64 1.96 27.18 9.79
C ALA A 64 1.71 27.52 8.31
N LYS A 65 2.04 26.62 7.38
CA LYS A 65 1.89 26.83 5.94
C LYS A 65 0.48 26.60 5.41
N HIS A 66 -0.33 25.77 6.08
CA HIS A 66 -1.65 25.36 5.60
C HIS A 66 -2.73 25.67 6.61
N LYS A 67 -3.92 26.06 6.12
CA LYS A 67 -5.13 26.03 6.93
C LYS A 67 -5.62 24.59 7.03
N ILE A 68 -5.29 23.91 8.12
CA ILE A 68 -5.68 22.52 8.38
C ILE A 68 -6.89 22.53 9.32
N ASP A 69 -8.05 22.08 8.84
CA ASP A 69 -9.27 22.00 9.67
C ASP A 69 -9.32 20.69 10.48
N PHE A 70 -8.77 19.60 9.94
CA PHE A 70 -8.76 18.28 10.57
C PHE A 70 -7.47 17.51 10.29
N VAL A 71 -7.09 16.61 11.20
CA VAL A 71 -5.99 15.66 11.01
C VAL A 71 -6.50 14.23 11.23
N ILE A 72 -6.14 13.34 10.30
CA ILE A 72 -6.26 11.90 10.50
C ILE A 72 -4.84 11.34 10.69
N HIS A 73 -4.59 10.73 11.84
CA HIS A 73 -3.26 10.25 12.22
C HIS A 73 -3.14 8.72 12.03
N PHE A 74 -2.54 8.30 10.92
CA PHE A 74 -2.23 6.89 10.62
C PHE A 74 -0.77 6.50 10.90
N ALA A 75 0.10 7.48 11.18
CA ALA A 75 1.54 7.26 11.25
C ALA A 75 1.93 6.54 12.55
N ALA A 76 2.16 5.23 12.45
CA ALA A 76 2.57 4.39 13.56
C ALA A 76 3.35 3.17 13.05
N MET A 77 4.21 2.62 13.91
CA MET A 77 4.69 1.25 13.73
C MET A 77 3.62 0.27 14.21
N LYS A 78 3.37 -0.80 13.44
CA LYS A 78 2.22 -1.71 13.63
C LYS A 78 2.54 -3.19 13.88
N ALA A 79 3.82 -3.60 13.84
CA ALA A 79 4.17 -5.01 13.86
C ALA A 79 4.31 -5.55 15.30
N VAL A 80 3.40 -6.44 15.70
CA VAL A 80 3.36 -7.00 17.06
C VAL A 80 4.69 -7.67 17.44
N GLY A 81 5.18 -8.60 16.61
CA GLY A 81 6.41 -9.34 16.92
C GLY A 81 7.65 -8.44 17.05
N GLU A 82 7.75 -7.38 16.25
CA GLU A 82 8.85 -6.41 16.33
C GLU A 82 8.73 -5.54 17.59
N SER A 83 7.52 -5.17 18.00
CA SER A 83 7.28 -4.35 19.19
C SER A 83 7.70 -5.02 20.49
N MET A 84 7.61 -6.35 20.56
CA MET A 84 8.06 -7.13 21.71
C MET A 84 9.59 -7.17 21.82
N GLN A 85 10.30 -7.00 20.70
CA GLN A 85 11.77 -6.98 20.67
C GLN A 85 12.32 -5.56 20.87
N PHE A 86 11.64 -4.54 20.33
CA PHE A 86 12.12 -3.15 20.31
C PHE A 86 11.09 -2.16 20.88
N PRO A 87 10.65 -2.30 22.15
CA PRO A 87 9.54 -1.53 22.70
C PRO A 87 9.80 -0.02 22.74
N LEU A 88 11.02 0.42 23.02
CA LEU A 88 11.36 1.85 23.11
C LEU A 88 11.15 2.61 21.80
N ILE A 89 11.45 1.97 20.65
CA ILE A 89 11.24 2.60 19.34
C ILE A 89 9.73 2.79 19.09
N TYR A 90 8.91 1.81 19.50
CA TYR A 90 7.45 1.90 19.42
C TYR A 90 6.87 2.99 20.30
N TYR A 91 7.34 3.13 21.55
CA TYR A 91 6.93 4.23 22.43
C TYR A 91 7.32 5.60 21.86
N LYS A 92 8.57 5.75 21.38
CA LYS A 92 9.02 7.01 20.79
C LYS A 92 8.17 7.37 19.56
N ASN A 93 8.05 6.47 18.60
CA ASN A 93 7.34 6.76 17.35
C ASN A 93 5.83 6.99 17.58
N ASN A 94 5.17 6.09 18.32
CA ASN A 94 3.71 6.10 18.41
C ASN A 94 3.19 7.06 19.49
N VAL A 95 3.89 7.22 20.61
CA VAL A 95 3.44 8.09 21.71
C VAL A 95 3.97 9.51 21.54
N ILE A 96 5.29 9.69 21.47
CA ILE A 96 5.89 11.04 21.38
C ILE A 96 5.49 11.71 20.05
N GLY A 97 5.50 10.96 18.94
CA GLY A 97 5.00 11.46 17.65
C GLY A 97 3.54 11.92 17.70
N THR A 98 2.68 11.25 18.49
CA THR A 98 1.29 11.68 18.70
C THR A 98 1.21 12.90 19.62
N ILE A 99 2.02 12.98 20.69
CA ILE A 99 2.02 14.11 21.62
C ILE A 99 2.27 15.44 20.89
N ASN A 100 3.18 15.44 19.91
CA ASN A 100 3.46 16.60 19.06
C ASN A 100 2.23 17.11 18.26
N LEU A 101 1.13 16.34 18.21
CA LEU A 101 -0.10 16.69 17.50
C LEU A 101 -1.23 17.18 18.41
N ILE A 102 -1.29 16.86 19.72
CA ILE A 102 -2.57 16.77 20.46
C ILE A 102 -2.89 17.85 21.52
N GLU A 103 -2.11 18.92 21.69
CA GLU A 103 -2.23 19.75 22.92
C GLU A 103 -3.57 20.49 23.14
N LYS A 104 -4.47 20.65 22.15
CA LYS A 104 -5.82 21.27 22.30
C LYS A 104 -6.93 20.71 21.38
N TRP A 105 -7.25 19.41 21.44
CA TRP A 105 -8.05 18.75 20.38
C TRP A 105 -9.43 18.22 20.78
N ASN A 106 -10.35 18.26 19.81
CA ASN A 106 -11.55 17.43 19.74
C ASN A 106 -11.18 16.12 19.01
N ILE A 107 -11.24 14.98 19.69
CA ILE A 107 -10.62 13.73 19.24
C ILE A 107 -11.64 12.62 19.10
N ILE A 108 -11.59 11.90 17.97
CA ILE A 108 -12.19 10.58 17.82
C ILE A 108 -11.08 9.56 17.61
N ALA A 109 -11.03 8.52 18.45
CA ALA A 109 -10.18 7.35 18.24
C ALA A 109 -11.01 6.20 17.64
N LEU A 110 -10.63 5.79 16.43
CA LEU A 110 -11.25 4.70 15.71
C LEU A 110 -10.46 3.41 15.97
N ARG A 111 -11.12 2.42 16.57
CA ARG A 111 -10.53 1.11 16.88
C ARG A 111 -10.87 0.14 15.76
N TYR A 112 -9.88 -0.14 14.91
CA TYR A 112 -10.06 -1.07 13.81
C TYR A 112 -9.96 -2.51 14.30
N PHE A 113 -10.65 -3.40 13.59
CA PHE A 113 -10.51 -4.84 13.77
C PHE A 113 -9.46 -5.38 12.79
N ASN A 114 -9.83 -6.20 11.80
CA ASN A 114 -8.89 -6.79 10.86
C ASN A 114 -9.12 -6.28 9.43
N PRO A 115 -8.51 -5.15 9.03
CA PRO A 115 -8.65 -4.61 7.69
C PRO A 115 -8.13 -5.58 6.61
N VAL A 116 -8.95 -5.81 5.59
CA VAL A 116 -8.64 -6.62 4.41
C VAL A 116 -9.25 -5.95 3.15
N GLY A 117 -9.15 -6.61 2.01
CA GLY A 117 -9.62 -6.06 0.74
C GLY A 117 -8.63 -5.08 0.13
N ALA A 118 -9.10 -4.34 -0.87
CA ALA A 118 -8.33 -3.35 -1.58
C ALA A 118 -9.28 -2.28 -2.16
N HIS A 119 -8.74 -1.28 -2.84
CA HIS A 119 -9.60 -0.39 -3.63
C HIS A 119 -10.18 -1.17 -4.83
N PRO A 120 -11.48 -1.01 -5.17
CA PRO A 120 -12.12 -1.78 -6.26
C PRO A 120 -11.46 -1.63 -7.64
N SER A 121 -10.68 -0.58 -7.87
CA SER A 121 -9.91 -0.44 -9.11
C SER A 121 -8.76 -1.47 -9.25
N GLY A 122 -8.41 -2.20 -8.18
CA GLY A 122 -7.23 -3.06 -8.15
C GLY A 122 -5.90 -2.30 -8.23
N ARG A 123 -5.91 -0.95 -8.15
CA ARG A 123 -4.71 -0.11 -8.23
C ARG A 123 -4.13 0.28 -6.88
N LEU A 124 -4.85 0.08 -5.78
CA LEU A 124 -4.38 0.35 -4.42
C LEU A 124 -4.75 -0.82 -3.51
N GLY A 125 -3.79 -1.32 -2.76
CA GLY A 125 -3.97 -2.34 -1.73
C GLY A 125 -2.76 -2.43 -0.80
N GLU A 126 -2.76 -3.41 0.10
CA GLU A 126 -1.63 -3.67 1.00
C GLU A 126 -0.44 -4.22 0.22
N ASP A 127 0.73 -3.59 0.38
CA ASP A 127 2.01 -4.07 -0.16
C ASP A 127 2.94 -4.39 1.02
N PRO A 128 2.94 -5.64 1.52
CA PRO A 128 3.77 -6.02 2.65
C PRO A 128 5.25 -5.98 2.27
N THR A 129 6.04 -5.24 3.04
CA THR A 129 7.50 -5.12 2.87
C THR A 129 8.31 -5.88 3.93
N LYS A 130 7.66 -6.33 5.01
CA LYS A 130 8.28 -7.11 6.09
C LYS A 130 8.03 -8.60 5.90
N ALA A 131 8.92 -9.42 6.46
CA ALA A 131 8.84 -10.89 6.37
C ALA A 131 7.58 -11.49 7.02
N PHE A 132 7.04 -10.80 8.03
CA PHE A 132 5.78 -11.18 8.67
C PHE A 132 4.60 -10.54 7.96
N THR A 133 3.65 -11.36 7.54
CA THR A 133 2.43 -10.93 6.87
C THR A 133 1.20 -11.33 7.68
N ASN A 134 0.20 -10.46 7.67
CA ASN A 134 -1.14 -10.81 8.12
C ASN A 134 -1.73 -11.94 7.25
N LEU A 135 -2.82 -12.56 7.73
CA LEU A 135 -3.41 -13.75 7.12
C LEU A 135 -3.80 -13.57 5.64
N MET A 136 -4.53 -12.50 5.30
CA MET A 136 -5.00 -12.28 3.92
C MET A 136 -3.84 -12.11 2.92
N PRO A 137 -2.82 -11.28 3.16
CA PRO A 137 -1.63 -11.27 2.31
C PRO A 137 -0.91 -12.61 2.20
N TYR A 138 -0.83 -13.39 3.29
CA TYR A 138 -0.23 -14.73 3.23
C TYR A 138 -1.04 -15.65 2.30
N ILE A 139 -2.37 -15.70 2.45
CA ILE A 139 -3.27 -16.44 1.53
C ILE A 139 -2.99 -16.02 0.08
N GLY A 140 -2.93 -14.71 -0.19
CA GLY A 140 -2.63 -14.17 -1.52
C GLY A 140 -1.28 -14.65 -2.09
N GLN A 141 -0.24 -14.73 -1.26
CA GLN A 141 1.09 -15.21 -1.68
C GLN A 141 1.09 -16.71 -1.99
N VAL A 142 0.29 -17.51 -1.28
CA VAL A 142 0.11 -18.95 -1.59
C VAL A 142 -0.66 -19.09 -2.90
N ALA A 143 -1.75 -18.32 -3.07
CA ALA A 143 -2.58 -18.35 -4.27
C ALA A 143 -1.81 -18.02 -5.57
N ILE A 144 -0.84 -17.11 -5.52
CA ILE A 144 0.04 -16.78 -6.67
C ILE A 144 1.30 -17.65 -6.75
N GLY A 145 1.43 -18.68 -5.91
CA GLY A 145 2.55 -19.63 -5.92
C GLY A 145 3.87 -19.09 -5.36
N LYS A 146 3.89 -17.93 -4.70
CA LYS A 146 5.09 -17.37 -4.05
C LYS A 146 5.41 -18.03 -2.71
N LYS A 147 4.44 -18.68 -2.09
CA LYS A 147 4.62 -19.51 -0.89
C LYS A 147 3.97 -20.88 -1.11
N PRO A 148 4.61 -21.97 -0.65
CA PRO A 148 4.13 -23.33 -0.95
C PRO A 148 2.89 -23.73 -0.13
N ASN A 149 2.70 -23.17 1.06
CA ASN A 149 1.58 -23.44 1.94
C ASN A 149 1.34 -22.25 2.89
N LEU A 150 0.09 -22.12 3.34
CA LEU A 150 -0.31 -21.29 4.46
C LEU A 150 -0.05 -22.04 5.77
N THR A 151 0.41 -21.34 6.81
CA THR A 151 0.51 -21.91 8.15
C THR A 151 -0.66 -21.44 9.00
N ILE A 152 -1.47 -22.37 9.52
CA ILE A 152 -2.60 -22.09 10.40
C ILE A 152 -2.21 -22.52 11.82
N PHE A 153 -2.21 -21.58 12.76
CA PHE A 153 -1.86 -21.83 14.16
C PHE A 153 -3.13 -22.14 14.97
N GLY A 154 -3.20 -23.36 15.51
CA GLY A 154 -4.33 -23.86 16.28
C GLY A 154 -5.51 -24.30 15.42
N SER A 155 -6.02 -25.50 15.72
CA SER A 155 -7.17 -26.12 15.06
C SER A 155 -8.12 -26.81 16.05
N ASP A 156 -7.99 -26.47 17.33
CA ASP A 156 -8.62 -27.11 18.47
C ASP A 156 -9.24 -26.07 19.43
N TYR A 157 -9.40 -24.83 18.98
CA TYR A 157 -10.10 -23.79 19.74
C TYR A 157 -11.60 -24.11 19.84
N ASN A 158 -12.25 -23.62 20.90
CA ASN A 158 -13.71 -23.67 21.03
C ASN A 158 -14.39 -22.65 20.08
N THR A 159 -14.34 -22.95 18.79
CA THR A 159 -14.83 -22.15 17.65
C THR A 159 -15.42 -23.11 16.61
N PRO A 160 -16.26 -22.65 15.67
CA PRO A 160 -17.03 -23.55 14.80
C PRO A 160 -16.21 -24.59 14.00
N ASP A 161 -14.96 -24.28 13.65
CA ASP A 161 -14.06 -25.17 12.91
C ASP A 161 -12.68 -25.36 13.57
N GLY A 162 -12.57 -25.00 14.85
CA GLY A 162 -11.34 -25.14 15.62
C GLY A 162 -10.29 -24.05 15.37
N THR A 163 -10.47 -23.17 14.37
CA THR A 163 -9.49 -22.12 14.03
C THR A 163 -9.86 -20.74 14.57
N GLY A 164 -8.88 -19.87 14.73
CA GLY A 164 -9.08 -18.52 15.27
C GLY A 164 -10.10 -17.70 14.49
N VAL A 165 -10.95 -16.95 15.21
CA VAL A 165 -12.04 -16.14 14.64
C VAL A 165 -11.72 -14.65 14.76
N ARG A 166 -11.90 -13.89 13.67
CA ARG A 166 -11.63 -12.45 13.61
C ARG A 166 -12.75 -11.73 12.87
N ASP A 167 -12.92 -10.45 13.18
CA ASP A 167 -13.78 -9.54 12.42
C ASP A 167 -12.98 -8.89 11.30
N TYR A 168 -13.11 -9.44 10.09
CA TYR A 168 -12.52 -8.87 8.90
C TYR A 168 -13.41 -7.74 8.37
N ILE A 169 -12.81 -6.58 8.15
CA ILE A 169 -13.49 -5.39 7.64
C ILE A 169 -12.83 -4.93 6.34
N HIS A 170 -13.63 -4.54 5.36
CA HIS A 170 -13.11 -4.01 4.10
C HIS A 170 -12.42 -2.66 4.29
N VAL A 171 -11.24 -2.47 3.69
CA VAL A 171 -10.47 -1.22 3.84
C VAL A 171 -11.22 0.02 3.34
N MET A 172 -12.08 -0.13 2.33
CA MET A 172 -12.94 0.98 1.85
C MET A 172 -14.05 1.35 2.83
N ASP A 173 -14.58 0.37 3.58
CA ASP A 173 -15.50 0.66 4.68
C ASP A 173 -14.76 1.45 5.76
N LEU A 174 -13.56 1.00 6.13
CA LEU A 174 -12.73 1.70 7.09
C LEU A 174 -12.44 3.14 6.67
N ALA A 175 -12.08 3.36 5.40
CA ALA A 175 -11.87 4.70 4.85
C ALA A 175 -13.13 5.58 4.95
N SER A 176 -14.30 5.02 4.63
CA SER A 176 -15.58 5.75 4.79
C SER A 176 -15.93 6.05 6.26
N GLY A 177 -15.50 5.19 7.19
CA GLY A 177 -15.66 5.41 8.64
C GLY A 177 -14.87 6.63 9.14
N HIS A 178 -13.71 6.92 8.52
CA HIS A 178 -12.97 8.16 8.79
C HIS A 178 -13.73 9.40 8.33
N VAL A 179 -14.38 9.34 7.16
CA VAL A 179 -15.21 10.45 6.65
C VAL A 179 -16.38 10.70 7.59
N ALA A 180 -17.02 9.65 8.10
CA ALA A 180 -18.08 9.76 9.10
C ALA A 180 -17.57 10.38 10.42
N ALA A 181 -16.38 9.98 10.88
CA ALA A 181 -15.75 10.57 12.07
C ALA A 181 -15.41 12.05 11.88
N LEU A 182 -14.86 12.45 10.74
CA LEU A 182 -14.61 13.86 10.42
C LEU A 182 -15.90 14.67 10.36
N THR A 183 -16.96 14.11 9.77
CA THR A 183 -18.30 14.74 9.75
C THR A 183 -18.81 14.95 11.17
N LYS A 184 -18.63 13.96 12.05
CA LYS A 184 -18.99 14.07 13.47
C LYS A 184 -18.18 15.16 14.20
N LEU A 185 -16.87 15.24 13.97
CA LEU A 185 -16.01 16.29 14.54
C LEU A 185 -16.34 17.69 14.03
N TYR A 186 -16.79 17.81 12.78
CA TYR A 186 -17.23 19.07 12.19
C TYR A 186 -18.54 19.57 12.83
N LEU A 187 -19.45 18.65 13.16
CA LEU A 187 -20.77 18.98 13.71
C LEU A 187 -20.77 19.14 15.23
N GLU A 188 -19.90 18.45 15.96
CA GLU A 188 -19.96 18.34 17.42
C GLU A 188 -18.58 18.44 18.08
N HIS A 189 -18.52 19.13 19.22
CA HIS A 189 -17.33 19.17 20.07
C HIS A 189 -17.39 18.07 21.14
N LEU A 190 -16.75 16.92 20.87
CA LEU A 190 -16.85 15.70 21.68
C LEU A 190 -15.81 15.58 22.80
N LYS A 191 -14.80 16.47 22.84
CA LYS A 191 -13.56 16.33 23.62
C LYS A 191 -12.79 15.06 23.22
N PHE A 192 -13.26 13.90 23.65
CA PHE A 192 -12.70 12.61 23.29
C PHE A 192 -13.81 11.56 23.16
N LYS A 193 -13.81 10.80 22.07
CA LYS A 193 -14.73 9.71 21.84
C LYS A 193 -14.05 8.54 21.15
N THR A 194 -14.55 7.33 21.39
CA THR A 194 -14.03 6.10 20.81
C THR A 194 -15.14 5.36 20.07
N TYR A 195 -14.81 4.79 18.91
CA TYR A 195 -15.72 3.95 18.13
C TYR A 195 -14.98 2.74 17.59
N ASN A 196 -15.62 1.57 17.62
CA ASN A 196 -15.16 0.39 16.91
C ASN A 196 -15.56 0.51 15.43
N LEU A 197 -14.61 0.26 14.53
CA LEU A 197 -14.89 0.04 13.11
C LEU A 197 -14.59 -1.42 12.78
N GLY A 198 -15.66 -2.20 12.68
CA GLY A 198 -15.67 -3.61 12.32
C GLY A 198 -16.99 -3.94 11.65
N THR A 199 -17.20 -5.21 11.35
CA THR A 199 -18.48 -5.73 10.86
C THR A 199 -19.37 -6.19 12.02
N GLY A 200 -18.76 -6.64 13.11
CA GLY A 200 -19.40 -7.37 14.18
C GLY A 200 -19.64 -8.84 13.88
N GLU A 201 -19.21 -9.32 12.71
CA GLU A 201 -19.29 -10.70 12.28
C GLU A 201 -17.93 -11.38 12.46
N GLY A 202 -17.92 -12.49 13.21
CA GLY A 202 -16.73 -13.31 13.37
C GLY A 202 -16.56 -14.29 12.20
N VAL A 203 -15.37 -14.29 11.60
CA VAL A 203 -14.99 -15.22 10.53
C VAL A 203 -13.74 -16.00 10.96
N SER A 204 -13.80 -17.32 10.88
CA SER A 204 -12.68 -18.21 11.17
C SER A 204 -11.61 -18.17 10.07
N VAL A 205 -10.42 -18.72 10.36
CA VAL A 205 -9.35 -18.86 9.34
C VAL A 205 -9.83 -19.70 8.17
N LEU A 206 -10.46 -20.85 8.42
CA LEU A 206 -10.90 -21.74 7.34
C LEU A 206 -12.10 -21.20 6.57
N GLN A 207 -13.00 -20.43 7.21
CA GLN A 207 -14.07 -19.72 6.49
C GLN A 207 -13.50 -18.67 5.52
N LEU A 208 -12.48 -17.94 5.94
CA LEU A 208 -11.79 -16.99 5.08
C LEU A 208 -11.13 -17.71 3.89
N VAL A 209 -10.38 -18.79 4.14
CA VAL A 209 -9.73 -19.59 3.09
C VAL A 209 -10.75 -20.13 2.09
N LYS A 210 -11.82 -20.80 2.56
CA LYS A 210 -12.87 -21.34 1.70
C LYS A 210 -13.56 -20.26 0.85
N THR A 211 -13.84 -19.10 1.46
CA THR A 211 -14.43 -17.97 0.73
C THR A 211 -13.47 -17.46 -0.34
N PHE A 212 -12.19 -17.32 0.00
CA PHE A 212 -11.14 -16.89 -0.93
C PHE A 212 -11.03 -17.86 -2.12
N GLU A 213 -10.93 -19.16 -1.88
CA GLU A 213 -10.90 -20.19 -2.94
C GLU A 213 -12.13 -20.09 -3.84
N SER A 214 -13.33 -19.93 -3.24
CA SER A 214 -14.58 -19.87 -3.99
C SER A 214 -14.68 -18.67 -4.95
N VAL A 215 -14.13 -17.51 -4.57
CA VAL A 215 -14.21 -16.29 -5.41
C VAL A 215 -13.05 -16.18 -6.39
N THR A 216 -11.92 -16.82 -6.10
CA THR A 216 -10.71 -16.71 -6.92
C THR A 216 -10.49 -17.90 -7.84
N ASN A 217 -11.21 -19.02 -7.60
CA ASN A 217 -10.98 -20.30 -8.24
C ASN A 217 -9.52 -20.76 -8.10
N THR A 218 -8.93 -20.53 -6.93
CA THR A 218 -7.59 -20.99 -6.55
C THR A 218 -7.69 -22.05 -5.46
N THR A 219 -6.61 -22.79 -5.23
CA THR A 219 -6.49 -23.72 -4.11
C THR A 219 -5.41 -23.23 -3.16
N ILE A 220 -5.75 -23.14 -1.88
CA ILE A 220 -4.85 -22.70 -0.82
C ILE A 220 -4.45 -23.92 -0.01
N THR A 221 -3.27 -24.45 -0.30
CA THR A 221 -2.64 -25.47 0.53
C THR A 221 -2.28 -24.87 1.89
N TYR A 222 -2.53 -25.62 2.97
CA TYR A 222 -2.17 -25.18 4.31
C TYR A 222 -1.70 -26.33 5.20
N ASN A 223 -0.88 -25.97 6.20
CA ASN A 223 -0.41 -26.85 7.26
C ASN A 223 -0.92 -26.34 8.60
N LEU A 224 -1.45 -27.25 9.42
CA LEU A 224 -1.81 -26.95 10.80
C LEU A 224 -0.56 -27.00 11.68
N GLN A 225 -0.47 -26.07 12.63
CA GLN A 225 0.58 -25.99 13.64
C GLN A 225 -0.05 -25.83 15.03
N PRO A 226 0.71 -26.09 16.11
CA PRO A 226 0.27 -25.75 17.46
C PRO A 226 -0.17 -24.29 17.56
N ARG A 227 -0.99 -23.99 18.57
CA ARG A 227 -1.42 -22.63 18.86
C ARG A 227 -0.21 -21.70 18.99
N ARG A 228 -0.31 -20.51 18.41
CA ARG A 228 0.70 -19.48 18.60
C ARG A 228 0.51 -18.84 19.97
N GLU A 229 1.59 -18.64 20.70
CA GLU A 229 1.55 -17.95 21.99
C GLU A 229 1.00 -16.53 21.84
N GLY A 230 0.04 -16.16 22.69
CA GLY A 230 -0.62 -14.85 22.66
C GLY A 230 -1.78 -14.73 21.67
N ASP A 231 -2.10 -15.75 20.86
CA ASP A 231 -3.25 -15.69 19.96
C ASP A 231 -4.58 -15.71 20.72
N ILE A 232 -5.42 -14.71 20.43
CA ILE A 232 -6.79 -14.64 20.92
C ILE A 232 -7.66 -15.64 20.15
N VAL A 233 -8.55 -16.33 20.85
CA VAL A 233 -9.45 -17.34 20.24
C VAL A 233 -10.41 -16.70 19.24
N ALA A 234 -11.26 -15.79 19.71
CA ALA A 234 -12.24 -15.09 18.91
C ALA A 234 -12.28 -13.61 19.31
N MET A 235 -12.28 -12.70 18.33
CA MET A 235 -12.38 -11.26 18.55
C MET A 235 -13.14 -10.58 17.42
N TYR A 236 -14.27 -9.96 17.74
CA TYR A 236 -15.12 -9.25 16.79
C TYR A 236 -15.86 -8.08 17.45
N ALA A 237 -16.24 -7.09 16.65
CA ALA A 237 -16.70 -5.81 17.16
C ALA A 237 -18.14 -5.86 17.70
N ASN A 238 -18.43 -5.09 18.75
CA ASN A 238 -19.74 -4.47 18.85
C ASN A 238 -19.70 -3.13 18.10
N THR A 239 -20.50 -3.02 17.03
CA THR A 239 -20.54 -1.87 16.10
C THR A 239 -21.68 -0.89 16.39
N GLN A 240 -22.54 -1.18 17.36
CA GLN A 240 -23.77 -0.43 17.63
C GLN A 240 -23.52 1.07 17.83
N LEU A 241 -22.44 1.43 18.53
CA LEU A 241 -22.12 2.83 18.80
C LEU A 241 -21.76 3.61 17.52
N ALA A 242 -21.02 2.99 16.59
CA ALA A 242 -20.70 3.60 15.30
C ALA A 242 -21.96 3.72 14.43
N ASN A 243 -22.80 2.68 14.40
CA ASN A 243 -24.06 2.66 13.67
C ASN A 243 -24.98 3.81 14.10
N ILE A 244 -25.12 4.04 15.40
CA ILE A 244 -26.03 5.06 15.95
C ILE A 244 -25.42 6.47 15.83
N GLN A 245 -24.17 6.65 16.30
CA GLN A 245 -23.63 8.00 16.51
C GLN A 245 -22.85 8.55 15.32
N LEU A 246 -22.16 7.68 14.58
CA LEU A 246 -21.49 8.05 13.33
C LEU A 246 -22.42 7.88 12.12
N LYS A 247 -23.59 7.23 12.30
CA LYS A 247 -24.51 6.86 11.21
C LYS A 247 -23.78 6.08 10.11
N TRP A 248 -22.85 5.23 10.54
CA TRP A 248 -21.94 4.50 9.68
C TRP A 248 -22.04 3.01 9.97
N THR A 249 -22.11 2.20 8.92
CA THR A 249 -22.03 0.74 8.96
C THR A 249 -21.21 0.27 7.77
N HIS A 250 -20.60 -0.92 7.88
CA HIS A 250 -19.93 -1.56 6.75
C HIS A 250 -20.91 -1.87 5.62
N LYS A 251 -20.39 -1.97 4.39
CA LYS A 251 -21.16 -2.28 3.18
C LYS A 251 -20.64 -3.51 2.45
N TYR A 252 -19.36 -3.82 2.60
CA TYR A 252 -18.70 -4.88 1.87
C TYR A 252 -18.73 -6.16 2.71
N ASN A 253 -19.13 -7.27 2.08
CA ASN A 253 -19.12 -8.59 2.70
C ASN A 253 -17.79 -9.31 2.46
N LEU A 254 -17.63 -10.49 3.07
CA LEU A 254 -16.40 -11.29 2.98
C LEU A 254 -16.01 -11.65 1.53
N LYS A 255 -16.98 -11.89 0.65
CA LYS A 255 -16.72 -12.19 -0.77
C LYS A 255 -16.07 -11.00 -1.47
N MET A 256 -16.66 -9.81 -1.32
CA MET A 256 -16.12 -8.57 -1.90
C MET A 256 -14.72 -8.25 -1.36
N MET A 257 -14.47 -8.50 -0.07
CA MET A 257 -13.13 -8.39 0.52
C MET A 257 -12.11 -9.29 -0.18
N CYS A 258 -12.45 -10.54 -0.44
CA CYS A 258 -11.58 -11.47 -1.13
C CYS A 258 -11.39 -11.09 -2.62
N GLU A 259 -12.46 -10.71 -3.31
CA GLU A 259 -12.44 -10.30 -4.72
C GLU A 259 -11.57 -9.06 -4.96
N ASP A 260 -11.76 -8.00 -4.16
CA ASP A 260 -11.00 -6.76 -4.30
C ASP A 260 -9.53 -6.97 -3.94
N PHE A 261 -9.25 -7.72 -2.88
CA PHE A 261 -7.88 -8.11 -2.53
C PHE A 261 -7.22 -8.90 -3.67
N TRP A 262 -7.92 -9.89 -4.23
CA TRP A 262 -7.38 -10.72 -5.31
C TRP A 262 -7.13 -9.91 -6.59
N ARG A 263 -8.03 -9.00 -6.93
CA ARG A 263 -7.86 -8.05 -8.04
C ARG A 263 -6.60 -7.22 -7.87
N TRP A 264 -6.36 -6.68 -6.67
CA TRP A 264 -5.11 -6.00 -6.34
C TRP A 264 -3.90 -6.92 -6.49
N GLN A 265 -3.92 -8.11 -5.89
CA GLN A 265 -2.77 -9.02 -5.86
C GLN A 265 -2.37 -9.51 -7.26
N THR A 266 -3.33 -9.80 -8.13
CA THR A 266 -3.09 -10.28 -9.50
C THR A 266 -2.67 -9.17 -10.45
N MET A 267 -3.23 -7.97 -10.32
CA MET A 267 -2.79 -6.80 -11.10
C MET A 267 -1.43 -6.26 -10.65
N ASN A 268 -1.02 -6.58 -9.42
CA ASN A 268 0.20 -6.08 -8.79
C ASN A 268 0.98 -7.21 -8.11
N PRO A 269 1.47 -8.19 -8.89
CA PRO A 269 2.13 -9.38 -8.32
C PRO A 269 3.35 -9.03 -7.45
N ASN A 270 3.98 -7.87 -7.69
CA ASN A 270 5.15 -7.38 -6.94
C ASN A 270 4.85 -6.14 -6.08
N GLY A 271 3.57 -5.85 -5.82
CA GLY A 271 3.14 -4.65 -5.09
C GLY A 271 3.31 -3.39 -5.93
N TYR A 272 3.73 -2.29 -5.30
CA TYR A 272 3.96 -1.00 -5.99
C TYR A 272 5.30 -0.91 -6.72
N ARG A 273 6.17 -1.94 -6.62
CA ARG A 273 7.47 -1.96 -7.29
C ARG A 273 7.28 -2.15 -8.80
N THR A 274 7.82 -1.23 -9.60
CA THR A 274 7.91 -1.39 -11.06
C THR A 274 9.10 -2.27 -11.41
N ILE A 275 8.89 -3.29 -12.24
CA ILE A 275 10.01 -3.93 -12.94
C ILE A 275 10.50 -2.92 -13.98
N VAL A 276 11.68 -2.36 -13.76
CA VAL A 276 12.43 -1.73 -14.85
C VAL A 276 12.99 -2.87 -15.69
N VAL A 277 12.31 -3.23 -16.77
CA VAL A 277 12.87 -4.14 -17.77
C VAL A 277 13.98 -3.35 -18.48
N TYR A 278 15.24 -3.58 -18.10
CA TYR A 278 16.37 -3.13 -18.88
C TYR A 278 16.39 -3.94 -20.17
N TYR A 279 15.98 -3.34 -21.28
CA TYR A 279 16.39 -3.82 -22.59
C TYR A 279 17.87 -3.47 -22.76
N PRO A 280 18.77 -4.44 -22.93
CA PRO A 280 20.15 -4.13 -23.32
C PRO A 280 20.10 -3.43 -24.68
N THR A 281 20.43 -2.14 -24.71
CA THR A 281 20.71 -1.46 -25.97
C THR A 281 21.88 -2.18 -26.62
N VAL A 282 21.62 -2.84 -27.75
CA VAL A 282 22.67 -3.33 -28.64
C VAL A 282 23.53 -2.12 -29.00
N ARG A 283 24.73 -2.04 -28.40
CA ARG A 283 25.73 -1.06 -28.83
C ARG A 283 26.13 -1.47 -30.25
N ALA A 284 25.74 -0.67 -31.24
CA ALA A 284 26.33 -0.74 -32.56
C ALA A 284 27.85 -0.60 -32.41
N ALA A 285 28.59 -1.61 -32.88
CA ALA A 285 30.04 -1.59 -32.92
C ALA A 285 30.48 -0.36 -33.72
N LYS A 286 31.31 0.50 -33.12
CA LYS A 286 32.00 1.55 -33.88
C LYS A 286 33.06 0.88 -34.77
N PRO A 287 33.24 1.33 -36.02
CA PRO A 287 34.32 0.84 -36.86
C PRO A 287 35.66 1.30 -36.28
N ALA A 288 36.62 0.38 -36.20
CA ALA A 288 37.99 0.64 -35.80
C ALA A 288 38.66 1.50 -36.88
N ILE A 289 39.13 2.69 -36.51
CA ILE A 289 40.05 3.49 -37.33
C ILE A 289 41.45 3.15 -36.82
N SER A 290 42.21 2.41 -37.62
CA SER A 290 43.63 2.16 -37.40
C SER A 290 44.44 3.38 -37.83
N VAL A 291 45.13 4.02 -36.88
CA VAL A 291 46.17 5.00 -37.20
C VAL A 291 47.51 4.29 -37.04
N HIS A 292 48.17 4.02 -38.17
CA HIS A 292 49.57 3.60 -38.19
C HIS A 292 50.46 4.79 -37.80
N GLN A 293 51.28 4.62 -36.76
CA GLN A 293 52.50 5.39 -36.59
C GLN A 293 53.69 4.43 -36.72
N ASN A 294 54.38 4.54 -37.84
CA ASN A 294 55.75 4.06 -38.00
C ASN A 294 56.67 5.00 -37.23
N VAL A 295 57.44 4.48 -36.28
CA VAL A 295 58.68 5.12 -35.86
C VAL A 295 59.77 4.05 -35.80
N CYS A 296 60.88 4.42 -36.44
CA CYS A 296 62.02 3.61 -36.82
C CYS A 296 62.76 2.95 -35.65
N SER A 297 63.26 1.76 -35.98
CA SER A 297 64.39 1.06 -35.40
C SER A 297 65.66 1.91 -35.27
N ASN A 298 66.38 1.78 -34.15
CA ASN A 298 67.74 1.23 -34.18
C ASN A 298 68.21 0.72 -32.81
N PRO A 299 69.18 -0.20 -32.77
CA PRO A 299 69.52 -1.04 -31.63
C PRO A 299 70.74 -0.53 -30.85
N GLU A 300 70.76 -0.84 -29.55
CA GLU A 300 71.89 -1.38 -28.76
C GLU A 300 71.35 -1.90 -27.43
#